data_AF-A0A954F815-F1
#
_entry.id   AF-A0A954F815-F1
#
_cell.length_a   1.000
_cell.length_b   1.000
_cell.length_c   1.000
_cell.angle_alpha   90.00
_cell.angle_beta   90.00
_cell.angle_gamma   90.00
#
_symmetry.space_group_name_H-M   'P 1'
#
loop_
_entity.id
_entity.type
_entity.pdbx_description
1 polymer ?
#
loop_
_entity_poly.entity_id
_entity_poly.type
_entity_poly.pdbx_seq_one_letter_code
_entity_poly.pdbx_strand_id
1 'polypeptide(L)'
;MTREGFEEVIALHDRESGLRGWIAIHDTSAGPAFGGIRRFTYRSEAEAVMDCLRLARAMTDKCRLAHLPAGGAKVVLMDESHVDWDRAYAALGRK
;
A
#
# COMPACT_ATOMS: atom_id res chain seq x y z
N MET A 1 7.20 -8.56 9.47
CA MET A 1 7.22 -9.75 8.59
C MET A 1 7.63 -9.29 7.21
N THR A 2 8.91 -9.43 6.84
CA THR A 2 9.35 -9.31 5.44
C THR A 2 8.86 -10.55 4.71
N ARG A 3 7.73 -10.44 4.00
CA ARG A 3 7.31 -11.48 3.05
C ARG A 3 8.27 -11.43 1.86
N GLU A 4 8.71 -12.61 1.44
CA GLU A 4 9.66 -12.89 0.35
C GLU A 4 9.71 -11.79 -0.72
N GLY A 5 10.84 -11.08 -0.80
CA GLY A 5 11.13 -10.11 -1.87
C GLY A 5 10.60 -8.69 -1.67
N PHE A 6 10.05 -8.34 -0.51
CA PHE A 6 9.66 -6.96 -0.20
C PHE A 6 10.67 -6.30 0.75
N GLU A 7 11.06 -5.07 0.44
CA GLU A 7 11.87 -4.24 1.33
C GLU A 7 11.11 -3.89 2.62
N GLU A 8 9.84 -3.52 2.51
CA GLU A 8 9.04 -3.13 3.66
C GLU A 8 7.54 -3.41 3.50
N VAL A 9 6.89 -3.75 4.60
CA VAL A 9 5.43 -3.86 4.70
C VAL A 9 4.98 -3.19 5.99
N ILE A 10 4.22 -2.11 5.86
CA ILE A 10 3.77 -1.26 6.97
C ILE A 10 2.27 -1.46 7.15
N ALA A 11 1.85 -1.84 8.35
CA ALA A 11 0.44 -1.84 8.72
C ALA A 11 0.02 -0.41 9.11
N LEU A 12 -1.08 0.05 8.52
CA LEU A 12 -1.71 1.32 8.82
C LEU A 12 -2.91 1.07 9.72
N HIS A 13 -2.91 1.73 10.88
CA HIS A 13 -4.03 1.77 11.79
C HIS A 13 -4.12 3.16 12.40
N ASP A 14 -5.26 3.81 12.22
CA ASP A 14 -5.59 5.06 12.89
C ASP A 14 -6.93 4.92 13.61
N ARG A 15 -6.90 4.97 14.94
CA ARG A 15 -8.07 4.70 15.78
C ARG A 15 -9.14 5.79 15.63
N GLU A 16 -8.74 7.03 15.43
CA GLU A 16 -9.68 8.17 15.37
C GLU A 16 -10.51 8.16 14.09
N SER A 17 -9.90 7.83 12.96
CA SER A 17 -10.62 7.66 11.69
C SER A 17 -11.20 6.26 11.47
N GLY A 18 -10.75 5.26 12.24
CA GLY A 18 -11.07 3.84 11.99
C GLY A 18 -10.27 3.23 10.83
N LEU A 19 -9.31 3.96 10.25
CA LEU A 19 -8.54 3.50 9.10
C LEU A 19 -7.78 2.20 9.42
N ARG A 20 -7.92 1.22 8.50
CA ARG A 20 -7.07 0.04 8.43
C ARG A 20 -6.57 -0.17 7.01
N GLY A 21 -5.29 -0.47 6.88
CA GLY A 21 -4.67 -0.68 5.58
C GLY A 21 -3.21 -1.11 5.66
N TRP A 22 -2.57 -1.19 4.51
CA TRP A 22 -1.17 -1.59 4.39
C TRP A 22 -0.47 -0.79 3.30
N ILE A 23 0.80 -0.47 3.55
CA ILE A 23 1.75 -0.01 2.56
C ILE A 23 2.71 -1.17 2.30
N ALA A 24 2.94 -1.51 1.04
CA ALA A 24 3.98 -2.44 0.63
C ALA A 24 4.98 -1.70 -0.27
N ILE A 25 6.26 -1.79 0.08
CA ILE A 25 7.38 -1.32 -0.72
C ILE A 25 8.11 -2.57 -1.21
N HIS A 26 8.07 -2.81 -2.52
CA HIS A 26 8.66 -4.01 -3.10
C HIS A 26 10.15 -3.82 -3.40
N ASP A 27 10.50 -2.74 -4.09
CA ASP A 27 11.87 -2.50 -4.58
C ASP A 27 12.07 -1.00 -4.79
N THR A 28 13.16 -0.44 -4.27
CA THR A 28 13.60 0.96 -4.43
C THR A 28 14.96 1.06 -5.14
N SER A 29 15.48 -0.04 -5.71
CA SER A 29 16.84 -0.09 -6.25
C SER A 29 17.07 0.89 -7.42
N ALA A 30 16.02 1.22 -8.16
CA ALA A 30 16.05 2.15 -9.29
C ALA A 30 15.73 3.62 -8.92
N GLY A 31 15.31 3.87 -7.67
CA GLY A 31 14.84 5.18 -7.20
C GLY A 31 13.67 5.07 -6.20
N PRO A 32 13.09 6.20 -5.77
CA PRO A 32 11.94 6.20 -4.86
C PRO A 32 10.81 5.31 -5.38
N ALA A 33 10.13 4.60 -4.49
CA ALA A 33 9.02 3.73 -4.89
C ALA A 33 7.74 4.54 -5.15
N PHE A 34 7.09 4.26 -6.28
CA PHE A 34 5.83 4.91 -6.65
C PHE A 34 4.67 3.90 -6.63
N GLY A 35 3.50 4.39 -6.25
CA GLY A 35 2.30 3.57 -6.13
C GLY A 35 1.06 4.41 -5.82
N GLY A 36 -0.08 4.01 -6.39
CA GLY A 36 -1.37 4.64 -6.05
C GLY A 36 -1.99 4.05 -4.79
N ILE A 37 -2.93 4.77 -4.19
CA ILE A 37 -3.78 4.27 -3.09
C ILE A 37 -4.99 3.52 -3.69
N ARG A 38 -5.30 2.35 -3.14
CA ARG A 38 -6.55 1.61 -3.44
C ARG A 38 -7.38 1.54 -2.18
N ARG A 39 -8.61 2.06 -2.23
CA ARG A 39 -9.66 1.78 -1.27
C ARG A 39 -10.58 0.70 -1.84
N PHE A 40 -10.79 -0.40 -1.12
CA PHE A 40 -11.63 -1.50 -1.58
C PHE A 40 -12.17 -2.34 -0.41
N THR A 41 -13.35 -2.94 -0.57
CA THR A 41 -13.93 -3.85 0.43
C THR A 41 -13.32 -5.24 0.28
N TYR A 42 -12.66 -5.74 1.33
CA TYR A 42 -12.09 -7.09 1.38
C TYR A 42 -12.84 -7.96 2.39
N ARG A 43 -12.81 -9.29 2.20
CA ARG A 43 -13.44 -10.22 3.15
C ARG A 43 -12.58 -10.44 4.39
N SER A 44 -11.28 -10.18 4.29
CA SER A 44 -10.33 -10.32 5.38
C SER A 44 -9.10 -9.42 5.19
N GLU A 45 -8.38 -9.16 6.28
CA GLU A 45 -7.08 -8.49 6.23
C GLU A 45 -6.06 -9.24 5.39
N ALA A 46 -6.09 -10.58 5.41
CA ALA A 46 -5.19 -11.41 4.62
C ALA A 46 -5.36 -11.15 3.11
N GLU A 47 -6.60 -11.01 2.63
CA GLU A 47 -6.87 -10.64 1.23
C GLU A 47 -6.32 -9.26 0.89
N ALA A 48 -6.54 -8.27 1.77
CA ALA A 48 -6.05 -6.91 1.58
C ALA A 48 -4.50 -6.84 1.53
N VAL A 49 -3.82 -7.56 2.42
CA VAL A 49 -2.35 -7.67 2.44
C VAL A 49 -1.85 -8.34 1.16
N MET A 50 -2.46 -9.47 0.74
CA MET A 50 -2.06 -10.16 -0.48
C MET A 50 -2.23 -9.27 -1.72
N ASP A 51 -3.33 -8.51 -1.81
CA ASP A 51 -3.54 -7.57 -2.92
C ASP A 51 -2.50 -6.43 -2.89
N CYS A 52 -2.20 -5.89 -1.71
CA CYS A 52 -1.20 -4.84 -1.54
C CYS A 52 0.18 -5.28 -2.05
N LEU A 53 0.64 -6.47 -1.62
CA LEU A 53 1.91 -7.05 -2.06
C LEU A 53 1.92 -7.28 -3.57
N ARG A 54 0.90 -7.96 -4.11
CA ARG A 54 0.82 -8.28 -5.55
C ARG A 54 0.88 -7.02 -6.41
N LEU A 55 0.18 -5.95 -6.00
CA LEU A 55 0.17 -4.69 -6.74
C LEU A 55 1.46 -3.89 -6.60
N ALA A 56 2.12 -3.90 -5.44
CA ALA A 56 3.41 -3.24 -5.26
C ALA A 56 4.50 -3.90 -6.14
N ARG A 57 4.53 -5.23 -6.22
CA ARG A 57 5.39 -5.95 -7.17
C ARG A 57 5.09 -5.59 -8.63
N ALA A 58 3.81 -5.56 -8.99
CA ALA A 58 3.39 -5.17 -10.34
C ALA A 58 3.80 -3.71 -10.67
N MET A 59 3.85 -2.82 -9.69
CA MET A 59 4.35 -1.45 -9.87
C MET A 59 5.85 -1.44 -10.16
N THR A 60 6.67 -2.25 -9.48
CA THR A 60 8.10 -2.38 -9.81
C THR A 60 8.27 -2.87 -11.25
N ASP A 61 7.57 -3.93 -11.63
CA ASP A 61 7.66 -4.48 -12.99
C ASP A 61 7.20 -3.45 -14.04
N LYS A 62 6.13 -2.70 -13.76
CA LYS A 62 5.65 -1.61 -14.62
C LYS A 62 6.69 -0.50 -14.78
N CYS A 63 7.31 -0.05 -13.69
CA CYS A 63 8.33 1.00 -13.73
C CYS A 63 9.56 0.54 -14.51
N ARG A 64 10.00 -0.72 -14.32
CA ARG A 64 11.10 -1.33 -15.08
C ARG A 64 10.80 -1.42 -16.57
N LEU A 65 9.62 -1.92 -16.95
CA LEU A 65 9.19 -2.00 -18.35
C LEU A 65 9.05 -0.63 -19.02
N ALA A 66 8.68 0.39 -18.25
CA ALA A 66 8.58 1.77 -18.72
C ALA A 66 9.92 2.54 -18.65
N HIS A 67 11.03 1.89 -18.27
CA HIS A 67 12.34 2.52 -18.07
C HIS A 67 12.32 3.77 -17.17
N LEU A 68 11.47 3.75 -16.14
CA LEU A 68 11.38 4.84 -15.17
C LEU A 68 12.44 4.67 -14.07
N PRO A 69 13.09 5.76 -13.61
CA PRO A 69 14.02 5.74 -12.47
C PRO A 69 13.25 5.69 -11.15
N ALA A 70 12.46 4.63 -10.96
CA ALA A 70 11.46 4.51 -9.92
C ALA A 70 11.31 3.05 -9.47
N GLY A 71 11.14 2.89 -8.15
CA GLY A 71 10.74 1.64 -7.53
C GLY A 71 9.22 1.40 -7.57
N GLY A 72 8.78 0.32 -6.92
CA GLY A 72 7.36 -0.06 -6.85
C GLY A 72 6.82 -0.13 -5.42
N ALA A 73 5.71 0.56 -5.19
CA ALA A 73 4.97 0.48 -3.93
C ALA A 73 3.46 0.41 -4.19
N LYS A 74 2.71 0.13 -3.13
CA LYS A 74 1.24 0.21 -3.13
C LYS A 74 0.73 0.54 -1.74
N VAL A 75 -0.37 1.28 -1.69
CA VAL A 75 -1.21 1.41 -0.48
C VAL A 75 -2.56 0.75 -0.76
N VAL A 76 -3.02 -0.09 0.17
CA VAL A 76 -4.36 -0.69 0.19
C VAL A 76 -5.05 -0.34 1.50
N LEU A 77 -6.24 0.24 1.42
CA LEU A 77 -7.10 0.62 2.54
C LEU A 77 -8.38 -0.23 2.49
N MET A 78 -8.81 -0.77 3.62
CA MET A 78 -10.06 -1.51 3.72
C MET A 78 -11.24 -0.54 3.74
N ASP A 79 -12.17 -0.70 2.80
CA ASP A 79 -13.37 0.14 2.73
C ASP A 79 -14.45 -0.38 3.67
N GLU A 80 -14.53 0.23 4.85
CA GLU A 80 -15.52 -0.08 5.88
C GLU A 80 -16.41 1.13 6.18
N SER A 81 -17.69 0.88 6.48
CA SER A 81 -18.70 1.93 6.64
C SER A 81 -18.46 2.87 7.82
N HIS A 82 -17.63 2.46 8.78
CA HIS A 82 -17.36 3.21 9.99
C HIS A 82 -16.16 4.18 9.85
N VAL A 83 -15.50 4.19 8.69
CA VAL A 83 -14.27 4.98 8.49
C VAL A 83 -14.61 6.44 8.15
N ASP A 84 -14.03 7.37 8.90
CA ASP A 84 -13.98 8.80 8.53
C ASP A 84 -12.88 9.00 7.48
N TRP A 85 -13.28 9.06 6.21
CA TRP A 85 -12.35 9.12 5.09
C TRP A 85 -11.54 10.41 5.01
N ASP A 86 -12.12 11.54 5.39
CA ASP A 86 -11.40 12.81 5.37
C ASP A 86 -10.26 12.80 6.40
N ARG A 87 -10.55 12.32 7.62
CA ARG A 87 -9.52 12.11 8.64
C ARG A 87 -8.54 11.02 8.25
N ALA A 88 -9.00 9.92 7.65
CA ALA A 88 -8.15 8.81 7.24
C ALA A 88 -7.10 9.24 6.19
N TYR A 89 -7.50 9.99 5.17
CA TYR A 89 -6.55 10.49 4.16
C TYR A 89 -5.60 11.55 4.75
N ALA A 90 -6.09 12.41 5.65
CA ALA A 90 -5.23 13.34 6.36
C ALA A 90 -4.20 12.61 7.25
N ALA A 91 -4.59 11.52 7.90
CA ALA A 91 -3.70 10.68 8.71
C ALA A 91 -2.66 9.94 7.85
N LEU A 92 -3.09 9.39 6.71
CA LEU A 92 -2.21 8.73 5.76
C LEU A 92 -1.12 9.67 5.24
N GLY A 93 -1.45 10.93 4.93
CA GLY A 93 -0.48 11.91 4.43
C GLY A 93 0.55 12.41 5.45
N ARG A 94 0.43 12.02 6.74
CA ARG A 94 1.39 12.37 7.81
C ARG A 94 2.38 11.25 8.13
N LYS A 95 2.14 10.04 7.62
CA LYS A 95 2.97 8.85 7.83
C LYS A 95 4.10 8.83 6.80
#